data_AF-A0A554VEF7-F1
#
_entry.id   AF-A0A554VEF7-F1
#
_cell.length_a   1.000
_cell.length_b   1.000
_cell.length_c   1.000
_cell.angle_alpha   90.00
_cell.angle_beta   90.00
_cell.angle_gamma   90.00
#
_symmetry.space_group_name_H-M   'P 1'
#
loop_
_entity.id
_entity.type
_entity.pdbx_description
1 polymer ?
#
loop_
_entity_poly.entity_id
_entity_poly.type
_entity_poly.pdbx_seq_one_letter_code
_entity_poly.pdbx_strand_id
1 'polypeptide(L)'
;MNPLVIAQAVKGAGSFFSNRKVQIALLIIVLYFIFKKKIKQLIHNYRQRKFNKNEGRDVNQIAQQYRSAANPSGISWMINADGTDEEEIEKLGFQTKGQLQPIADAYRLKFDESLSDRLRKELSPKEFQNWRNIVD
;
A
#
# COMPACT_ATOMS: atom_id res chain seq x y z
N MET A 1 38.42 16.90 4.47
CA MET A 1 37.61 17.49 5.56
C MET A 1 38.55 17.90 6.68
N ASN A 2 38.42 19.11 7.20
CA ASN A 2 39.31 19.63 8.25
C ASN A 2 39.06 18.87 9.58
N PRO A 3 40.10 18.26 10.19
CA PRO A 3 39.94 17.47 11.42
C PRO A 3 39.35 18.26 12.60
N LEU A 4 39.56 19.58 12.63
CA LEU A 4 38.97 20.45 13.66
C LEU A 4 37.45 20.59 13.51
N VAL A 5 36.95 20.58 12.28
CA VAL A 5 35.50 20.66 11.98
C VAL A 5 34.81 19.34 12.35
N ILE A 6 35.47 18.21 12.11
CA ILE A 6 34.99 16.89 12.53
C ILE A 6 34.97 16.81 14.06
N ALA A 7 36.02 17.27 14.75
CA ALA A 7 36.10 17.24 16.21
C ALA A 7 35.03 18.13 16.89
N GLN A 8 34.73 19.30 16.34
CA GLN A 8 33.66 20.16 16.85
C GLN A 8 32.27 19.58 16.61
N ALA A 9 32.02 18.99 15.43
CA ALA A 9 30.77 18.30 15.14
C ALA A 9 30.56 17.08 16.07
N VAL A 10 31.61 16.30 16.33
CA VAL A 10 31.56 15.15 17.26
C VAL A 10 31.32 15.60 18.71
N LYS A 11 31.94 16.70 19.17
CA LYS A 11 31.67 17.25 20.51
C LYS A 11 30.24 17.79 20.67
N GLY A 12 29.72 18.49 19.67
CA GLY A 12 28.34 18.99 19.66
C GLY A 12 27.30 17.88 19.59
N ALA A 13 27.59 16.80 18.85
CA ALA A 13 26.79 15.59 18.82
C ALA A 13 26.80 14.87 20.18
N GLY A 14 27.97 14.74 20.82
CA GLY A 14 28.14 14.05 22.09
C GLY A 14 27.29 14.63 23.24
N SER A 15 27.10 15.95 23.28
CA SER A 15 26.24 16.60 24.29
C SER A 15 24.74 16.47 23.98
N PHE A 16 24.37 16.37 22.71
CA PHE A 16 22.99 16.10 22.28
C PHE A 16 22.57 14.66 22.63
N PHE A 17 23.45 13.69 22.39
CA PHE A 17 23.17 12.27 22.65
C PHE A 17 23.34 11.86 24.11
N SER A 18 23.90 12.70 25.00
CA SER A 18 24.02 12.40 26.44
C SER A 18 22.79 12.83 27.26
N ASN A 19 21.90 13.64 26.67
CA ASN A 19 20.68 14.05 27.35
C ASN A 19 19.67 12.90 27.38
N ARG A 20 19.30 12.45 28.58
CA ARG A 20 18.34 11.35 28.80
C ARG A 20 17.01 11.57 28.06
N LYS A 21 16.52 12.80 27.94
CA LYS A 21 15.29 13.10 27.18
C LYS A 21 15.47 12.91 25.68
N VAL A 22 16.62 13.32 25.13
CA VAL A 22 16.94 13.16 23.71
C VAL A 22 17.17 11.69 23.36
N GLN A 23 17.85 10.94 24.21
CA GLN A 23 17.99 9.50 24.07
C GLN A 23 16.63 8.80 24.07
N ILE A 24 15.75 9.13 25.01
CA ILE A 24 14.38 8.58 25.06
C ILE A 24 13.61 8.91 23.77
N ALA A 25 13.68 10.15 23.28
CA ALA A 25 13.00 10.54 22.05
C ALA A 25 13.53 9.77 20.82
N LEU A 26 14.85 9.63 20.69
CA LEU A 26 15.47 8.84 19.62
C LEU A 26 15.09 7.36 19.72
N LEU A 27 15.05 6.81 20.93
CA LEU A 27 14.66 5.42 21.17
C LEU A 27 13.18 5.20 20.80
N ILE A 28 12.29 6.16 21.08
CA ILE A 28 10.89 6.13 20.64
C ILE A 28 10.79 6.17 19.10
N ILE A 29 11.56 7.02 18.42
CA ILE A 29 11.56 7.09 16.94
C ILE A 29 12.02 5.75 16.34
N VAL A 30 13.13 5.19 16.85
CA VAL A 30 13.65 3.90 16.38
C VAL A 30 12.64 2.77 16.66
N LEU A 31 12.05 2.73 17.85
CA LEU A 31 11.01 1.76 18.19
C LEU A 31 9.78 1.92 17.29
N TYR A 32 9.34 3.14 17.00
CA TYR A 32 8.23 3.40 16.08
C TYR A 32 8.49 2.80 14.70
N PHE A 33 9.69 3.00 14.12
CA PHE A 33 10.05 2.41 12.83
C PHE A 33 10.09 0.87 12.86
N ILE A 34 10.64 0.28 13.93
CA ILE A 34 10.71 -1.18 14.10
C ILE A 34 9.31 -1.77 14.29
N PHE A 35 8.50 -1.19 15.17
CA PHE A 35 7.15 -1.65 15.46
C PHE A 35 6.21 -1.47 14.26
N LYS A 36 6.31 -0.36 13.50
CA LYS A 36 5.54 -0.15 12.27
C LYS A 36 5.76 -1.30 11.27
N LYS A 37 7.00 -1.76 11.11
CA LYS A 37 7.33 -2.88 10.21
C LYS A 37 6.79 -4.23 10.71
N LYS A 38 6.88 -4.50 12.01
CA LYS A 38 6.37 -5.76 12.61
C LYS A 38 4.84 -5.82 12.68
N ILE A 39 4.17 -4.71 13.00
CA ILE A 39 2.71 -4.61 13.02
C ILE A 39 2.14 -4.92 11.63
N LYS A 40 2.75 -4.39 10.56
CA LYS A 40 2.35 -4.68 9.18
C LYS A 40 2.42 -6.18 8.86
N GLN A 41 3.48 -6.87 9.30
CA GLN A 41 3.63 -8.32 9.12
C GLN A 41 2.62 -9.14 9.94
N LEU A 42 2.32 -8.73 11.18
CA LEU A 42 1.31 -9.41 12.02
C LEU A 42 -0.10 -9.27 11.46
N ILE A 43 -0.47 -8.07 11.00
CA ILE A 43 -1.78 -7.82 10.36
C ILE A 43 -1.91 -8.67 9.09
N HIS A 44 -0.84 -8.77 8.29
CA HIS A 44 -0.82 -9.59 7.09
C HIS A 44 -1.07 -11.08 7.41
N ASN A 45 -0.37 -11.62 8.41
CA ASN A 45 -0.50 -13.03 8.80
C ASN A 45 -1.85 -13.37 9.44
N TYR A 46 -2.48 -12.45 10.17
CA TYR A 46 -3.82 -12.65 10.72
C TYR A 46 -4.89 -12.67 9.63
N ARG A 47 -4.76 -11.81 8.62
CA ARG A 47 -5.70 -11.72 7.49
C ARG A 47 -5.63 -12.94 6.58
N GLN A 48 -4.43 -13.48 6.32
CA GLN A 48 -4.26 -14.70 5.52
C GLN A 48 -4.97 -15.94 6.08
N ARG A 49 -5.17 -16.02 7.41
CA ARG A 49 -5.85 -17.17 8.04
C ARG A 49 -7.34 -17.26 7.72
N LYS A 50 -7.95 -16.20 7.18
CA LYS A 50 -9.35 -16.19 6.74
C LYS A 50 -9.54 -16.45 5.25
N PHE A 51 -8.47 -16.61 4.47
CA PHE A 51 -8.57 -16.82 3.01
C PHE A 51 -8.52 -18.30 2.66
N ASN A 52 -9.57 -18.78 2.00
CA ASN A 52 -9.64 -20.12 1.43
C ASN A 52 -8.57 -20.25 0.33
N LYS A 53 -7.62 -21.19 0.49
CA LYS A 53 -6.49 -21.36 -0.45
C LYS A 53 -6.91 -21.65 -1.90
N ASN A 54 -8.12 -22.19 -2.11
CA ASN A 54 -8.65 -22.51 -3.44
C ASN A 54 -9.26 -21.27 -4.14
N GLU A 55 -9.90 -20.36 -3.41
CA GLU A 55 -10.31 -19.04 -3.93
C GLU A 55 -9.10 -18.11 -4.13
N GLY A 56 -8.05 -18.31 -3.33
CA GLY A 56 -6.89 -17.42 -3.30
C GLY A 56 -6.11 -17.30 -4.61
N ARG A 57 -6.14 -18.28 -5.54
CA ARG A 57 -5.47 -18.10 -6.85
C ARG A 57 -6.23 -17.13 -7.75
N ASP A 58 -7.53 -17.32 -7.89
CA ASP A 58 -8.38 -16.48 -8.74
C ASP A 58 -8.49 -15.07 -8.16
N VAL A 59 -8.73 -14.94 -6.85
CA VAL A 59 -8.83 -13.65 -6.15
C VAL A 59 -7.54 -12.81 -6.29
N ASN A 60 -6.36 -13.41 -6.15
CA ASN A 60 -5.09 -12.68 -6.30
C ASN A 60 -4.78 -12.34 -7.77
N GLN A 61 -5.26 -13.14 -8.72
CA GLN A 61 -5.14 -12.86 -10.15
C GLN A 61 -6.05 -11.68 -10.53
N ILE A 62 -7.31 -11.68 -10.11
CA ILE A 62 -8.25 -10.59 -10.36
C ILE A 62 -7.77 -9.29 -9.70
N ALA A 63 -7.24 -9.35 -8.48
CA ALA A 63 -6.63 -8.19 -7.84
C ALA A 63 -5.44 -7.63 -8.67
N GLN A 64 -4.64 -8.51 -9.29
CA GLN A 64 -3.57 -8.08 -10.20
C GLN A 64 -4.12 -7.50 -11.51
N GLN A 65 -5.22 -8.04 -12.05
CA GLN A 65 -5.88 -7.53 -13.24
C GLN A 65 -6.37 -6.11 -13.00
N TYR A 66 -7.06 -5.84 -11.89
CA TYR A 66 -7.43 -4.47 -11.49
C TYR A 66 -6.22 -3.53 -11.40
N ARG A 67 -5.08 -4.02 -10.90
CA ARG A 67 -3.85 -3.21 -10.83
C ARG A 67 -3.28 -2.92 -12.21
N SER A 68 -3.39 -3.87 -13.13
CA SER A 68 -2.84 -3.77 -14.47
C SER A 68 -3.71 -2.88 -15.35
N ALA A 69 -5.03 -2.96 -15.21
CA ALA A 69 -5.97 -2.04 -15.85
C ALA A 69 -5.77 -0.59 -15.38
N ALA A 70 -5.49 -0.40 -14.08
CA ALA A 70 -5.13 0.89 -13.52
C ALA A 70 -3.67 1.32 -13.79
N ASN A 71 -2.83 0.48 -14.42
CA ASN A 71 -1.42 0.76 -14.70
C ASN A 71 -0.93 -0.02 -15.93
N PRO A 72 -1.36 0.34 -17.15
CA PRO A 72 -1.12 -0.47 -18.34
C PRO A 72 0.37 -0.79 -18.62
N SER A 73 1.29 0.13 -18.34
CA SER A 73 2.75 -0.07 -18.46
C SER A 73 3.33 -1.07 -17.48
N GLY A 74 2.62 -1.35 -16.38
CA GLY A 74 3.11 -2.16 -15.27
C GLY A 74 4.20 -1.49 -14.42
N ILE A 75 4.62 -0.26 -14.73
CA ILE A 75 5.67 0.45 -14.02
C ILE A 75 5.07 1.11 -12.79
N SER A 76 5.37 0.60 -11.59
CA SER A 76 4.65 1.00 -10.37
C SER A 76 4.72 2.50 -10.03
N TRP A 77 5.75 3.22 -10.45
CA TRP A 77 5.87 4.66 -10.19
C TRP A 77 5.10 5.51 -11.23
N MET A 78 4.76 4.94 -12.39
CA MET A 78 4.01 5.60 -13.45
C MET A 78 2.50 5.50 -13.26
N ILE A 79 2.02 4.71 -12.30
CA ILE A 79 0.59 4.41 -12.15
C ILE A 79 -0.33 5.65 -12.10
N ASN A 80 0.14 6.79 -11.61
CA ASN A 80 -0.70 8.00 -11.55
C ASN A 80 -0.58 8.89 -12.81
N ALA A 81 0.12 8.44 -13.85
CA ALA A 81 0.43 9.20 -15.05
C ALA A 81 0.28 8.41 -16.36
N ASP A 82 0.24 7.09 -16.28
CA ASP A 82 0.27 6.16 -17.42
C ASP A 82 -1.11 5.89 -18.03
N GLY A 83 -2.16 6.45 -17.44
CA GLY A 83 -3.54 6.26 -17.86
C GLY A 83 -4.17 4.99 -17.27
N THR A 84 -5.38 4.75 -17.73
CA THR A 84 -6.29 3.72 -17.20
C THR A 84 -6.94 3.00 -18.38
N ASP A 85 -7.12 1.69 -18.25
CA ASP A 85 -7.97 0.90 -19.14
C ASP A 85 -9.38 0.80 -18.49
N GLU A 86 -10.27 1.75 -18.83
CA GLU A 86 -11.61 1.80 -18.22
C GLU A 86 -12.50 0.64 -18.66
N GLU A 87 -12.32 0.13 -19.88
CA GLU A 87 -13.08 -0.99 -20.43
C GLU A 87 -12.76 -2.28 -19.65
N GLU A 88 -11.48 -2.52 -19.35
CA GLU A 88 -11.09 -3.67 -18.54
C GLU A 88 -11.59 -3.54 -17.09
N ILE A 89 -11.57 -2.34 -16.50
CA ILE A 89 -12.14 -2.11 -15.16
C ILE A 89 -13.64 -2.43 -15.14
N GLU A 90 -14.38 -2.06 -16.17
CA GLU A 90 -15.81 -2.37 -16.31
C GLU A 90 -16.04 -3.88 -16.43
N LYS A 91 -15.29 -4.57 -17.30
CA LYS A 91 -15.35 -6.05 -17.45
C LYS A 91 -15.07 -6.77 -16.15
N LEU A 92 -14.01 -6.35 -15.44
CA LEU A 92 -13.69 -6.88 -14.11
C LEU A 92 -14.81 -6.58 -13.12
N GLY A 93 -15.48 -5.42 -13.23
CA GLY A 93 -16.68 -5.13 -12.46
C GLY A 93 -17.74 -6.24 -12.61
N PHE A 94 -18.09 -6.59 -13.85
CA PHE A 94 -19.05 -7.67 -14.11
C PHE A 94 -18.57 -9.03 -13.62
N GLN A 95 -17.29 -9.36 -13.82
CA GLN A 95 -16.70 -10.63 -13.38
C GLN A 95 -16.72 -10.80 -11.85
N THR A 96 -16.66 -9.69 -11.10
CA THR A 96 -16.50 -9.69 -9.65
C THR A 96 -17.78 -9.39 -8.89
N LYS A 97 -18.90 -9.24 -9.60
CA LYS A 97 -20.22 -9.03 -9.03
C LYS A 97 -20.55 -10.07 -7.96
N GLY A 98 -20.95 -9.61 -6.78
CA GLY A 98 -21.28 -10.46 -5.64
C GLY A 98 -20.08 -11.08 -4.90
N GLN A 99 -18.85 -10.88 -5.40
CA GLN A 99 -17.62 -11.45 -4.82
C GLN A 99 -16.47 -10.43 -4.70
N LEU A 100 -16.77 -9.12 -4.76
CA LEU A 100 -15.76 -8.06 -4.74
C LEU A 100 -14.94 -8.03 -3.44
N GLN A 101 -15.56 -8.29 -2.29
CA GLN A 101 -14.91 -8.10 -0.98
C GLN A 101 -13.59 -8.88 -0.82
N PRO A 102 -13.52 -10.21 -1.08
CA PRO A 102 -12.26 -10.93 -1.01
C PRO A 102 -11.19 -10.40 -1.98
N ILE A 103 -11.58 -9.90 -3.16
CA ILE A 103 -10.68 -9.30 -4.16
C ILE A 103 -10.15 -7.96 -3.68
N ALA A 104 -11.01 -7.09 -3.16
CA ALA A 104 -10.61 -5.81 -2.59
C ALA A 104 -9.66 -5.99 -1.40
N ASP A 105 -9.88 -7.01 -0.58
CA ASP A 105 -8.98 -7.37 0.51
C ASP A 105 -7.63 -7.89 0.02
N ALA A 106 -7.60 -8.75 -1.00
CA ALA A 106 -6.36 -9.21 -1.62
C ALA A 106 -5.59 -8.06 -2.28
N TYR A 107 -6.28 -7.17 -2.99
CA TYR A 107 -5.71 -5.95 -3.57
C TYR A 107 -5.01 -5.11 -2.50
N ARG A 108 -5.72 -4.82 -1.40
CA ARG A 108 -5.17 -4.07 -0.26
C ARG A 108 -3.96 -4.73 0.37
N LEU A 109 -3.97 -6.05 0.50
CA LEU A 109 -2.84 -6.79 1.04
C LEU A 109 -1.62 -6.74 0.12
N LYS A 110 -1.83 -6.76 -1.19
CA LYS A 110 -0.76 -6.84 -2.19
C LYS A 110 -0.15 -5.47 -2.51
N PHE A 111 -0.96 -4.42 -2.57
CA PHE A 111 -0.54 -3.10 -3.03
C PHE A 111 -0.54 -2.02 -1.96
N ASP A 112 -0.92 -2.36 -0.71
CA ASP A 112 -0.99 -1.42 0.42
C ASP A 112 -1.90 -0.21 0.15
N GLU A 113 -2.89 -0.38 -0.72
CA GLU A 113 -3.86 0.62 -1.17
C GLU A 113 -5.22 -0.05 -1.31
N SER A 114 -6.33 0.63 -0.96
CA SER A 114 -7.65 0.03 -1.17
C SER A 114 -8.01 0.05 -2.66
N LEU A 115 -8.69 -1.00 -3.14
CA LEU A 115 -9.14 -1.06 -4.54
C LEU A 115 -10.04 0.15 -4.88
N SER A 116 -10.97 0.50 -3.98
CA SER A 116 -11.84 1.66 -4.18
C SER A 116 -11.08 2.99 -4.24
N ASP A 117 -10.03 3.18 -3.43
CA ASP A 117 -9.23 4.40 -3.50
C ASP A 117 -8.42 4.47 -4.79
N ARG A 118 -7.93 3.33 -5.31
CA ARG A 118 -7.31 3.29 -6.63
C ARG A 118 -8.33 3.68 -7.70
N LEU A 119 -9.49 3.02 -7.74
CA LEU A 119 -10.48 3.28 -8.79
C LEU A 119 -11.04 4.70 -8.74
N ARG A 120 -11.13 5.35 -7.57
CA ARG A 120 -11.50 6.78 -7.49
C ARG A 120 -10.46 7.73 -8.08
N LYS A 121 -9.19 7.33 -8.14
CA LYS A 121 -8.12 8.12 -8.77
C LYS A 121 -8.11 7.94 -10.29
N GLU A 122 -8.44 6.74 -10.74
CA GLU A 122 -8.39 6.38 -12.15
C GLU A 122 -9.68 6.74 -12.93
N LEU A 123 -10.84 6.60 -12.30
CA LEU A 123 -12.14 6.79 -12.94
C LEU A 123 -12.71 8.18 -12.63
N SER A 124 -13.50 8.72 -13.56
CA SER A 124 -14.36 9.86 -13.26
C SER A 124 -15.42 9.49 -12.20
N PRO A 125 -16.02 10.48 -11.51
CA PRO A 125 -17.08 10.19 -10.53
C PRO A 125 -18.25 9.39 -11.09
N LYS A 126 -18.60 9.60 -12.38
CA LYS A 126 -19.68 8.88 -13.06
C LYS A 126 -19.29 7.43 -13.33
N GLU A 127 -18.09 7.18 -13.84
CA GLU A 127 -17.58 5.83 -14.11
C GLU A 127 -17.38 5.04 -12.83
N PHE A 128 -16.85 5.68 -11.78
CA PHE A 128 -16.72 5.04 -10.47
C PHE A 128 -18.09 4.62 -9.91
N GLN A 129 -19.11 5.48 -10.03
CA GLN A 129 -20.45 5.14 -9.58
C GLN A 129 -21.07 4.01 -10.44
N ASN A 130 -20.86 4.01 -11.75
CA ASN A 130 -21.30 2.93 -12.63
C ASN A 130 -20.65 1.60 -12.24
N TRP A 131 -19.32 1.58 -12.09
CA TRP A 131 -18.59 0.41 -11.60
C TRP A 131 -19.13 -0.07 -10.25
N ARG A 132 -19.39 0.86 -9.32
CA ARG A 132 -19.97 0.55 -8.01
C ARG A 132 -21.32 -0.16 -8.13
N ASN A 133 -22.19 0.31 -9.02
CA ASN A 133 -23.50 -0.29 -9.27
C ASN A 133 -23.41 -1.67 -9.94
N ILE A 134 -22.32 -1.97 -10.65
CA ILE A 134 -22.11 -3.30 -11.27
C ILE A 134 -21.69 -4.32 -10.22
N VAL A 135 -20.77 -3.94 -9.34
CA VAL A 135 -20.13 -4.85 -8.37
C VAL A 135 -20.95 -5.10 -7.10
N ASP A 136 -21.78 -4.13 -6.72
CA ASP A 136 -22.73 -4.23 -5.60
C ASP A 136 -23.92 -5.15 -5.97
#